data_AF-A0A3A9A2I4-F1
#
_entry.id   AF-A0A3A9A2I4-F1
#
_cell.length_a   1.000
_cell.length_b   1.000
_cell.length_c   1.000
_cell.angle_alpha   90.00
_cell.angle_beta   90.00
_cell.angle_gamma   90.00
#
_symmetry.space_group_name_H-M   'P 1'
#
loop_
_entity.id
_entity.type
_entity.pdbx_description
1 polymer ?
#
loop_
_entity_poly.entity_id
_entity_poly.type
_entity_poly.pdbx_seq_one_letter_code
_entity_poly.pdbx_strand_id
1 'polypeptide(L)'
;MGIMIRAGSSLQKKEMEHSYCIDNLNSSLDKDSLYYDYIIEMLVEELKEKSGVADCKIRINYSNGDILSANISVVAGADENNISETDMLDYVSQALGIPTENIELSYD
;
A
#
# COMPACT_ATOMS: atom_id res chain seq x y z
N MET A 1 -55.81 5.23 21.85
CA MET A 1 -55.40 5.69 20.51
C MET A 1 -53.91 5.99 20.62
N GLY A 2 -52.95 5.14 20.22
CA GLY A 2 -52.72 4.57 18.88
C GLY A 2 -52.34 5.74 17.96
N ILE A 3 -51.10 5.93 17.49
CA ILE A 3 -50.45 5.14 16.42
C ILE A 3 -48.91 5.05 16.62
N MET A 4 -48.40 3.83 16.38
CA MET A 4 -47.00 3.42 16.28
C MET A 4 -46.60 3.45 14.80
N ILE A 5 -45.42 4.01 14.44
CA ILE A 5 -44.83 3.80 13.10
C ILE A 5 -43.43 3.18 13.28
N ARG A 6 -43.25 2.03 12.63
CA ARG A 6 -42.06 1.18 12.65
C ARG A 6 -41.41 1.17 11.26
N ALA A 7 -40.07 1.25 11.28
CA ALA A 7 -39.07 0.58 10.43
C ALA A 7 -38.93 0.90 8.91
N GLY A 8 -37.66 0.98 8.48
CA GLY A 8 -37.21 0.93 7.08
C GLY A 8 -36.03 1.89 6.81
N SER A 9 -34.84 1.65 7.34
CA SER A 9 -33.70 0.98 6.66
C SER A 9 -32.91 1.85 5.68
N SER A 10 -31.61 1.93 5.98
CA SER A 10 -30.46 1.93 5.06
C SER A 10 -29.77 3.24 4.70
N LEU A 11 -28.45 3.19 4.90
CA LEU A 11 -27.37 4.08 4.46
C LEU A 11 -27.17 5.36 5.27
N GLN A 12 -26.58 5.15 6.46
CA GLN A 12 -25.62 6.10 7.03
C GLN A 12 -24.52 6.36 5.99
N LYS A 13 -24.61 7.47 5.25
CA LYS A 13 -23.42 8.15 4.72
C LYS A 13 -22.72 8.75 5.94
N LYS A 14 -21.83 7.96 6.53
CA LYS A 14 -20.91 8.47 7.54
C LYS A 14 -19.79 9.17 6.77
N GLU A 15 -19.94 10.48 6.61
CA GLU A 15 -18.87 11.36 6.18
C GLU A 15 -17.71 11.15 7.14
N MET A 16 -16.62 10.54 6.65
CA MET A 16 -15.38 10.41 7.41
C MET A 16 -14.64 11.73 7.27
N GLU A 17 -14.93 12.66 8.18
CA GLU A 17 -14.13 13.85 8.37
C GLU A 17 -12.73 13.42 8.85
N HIS A 18 -11.78 13.35 7.92
CA HIS A 18 -10.36 13.23 8.24
C HIS A 18 -9.89 14.61 8.72
N SER A 19 -10.09 14.87 10.01
CA SER A 19 -9.54 16.03 10.71
C SER A 19 -8.03 15.87 10.81
N TYR A 20 -7.29 16.34 9.81
CA TYR A 20 -5.84 16.41 9.84
C TYR A 20 -5.42 17.60 10.72
N CYS A 21 -5.06 17.35 11.97
CA CYS A 21 -4.39 18.35 12.80
C CYS A 21 -2.95 18.50 12.27
N ILE A 22 -2.74 19.48 11.39
CA ILE A 22 -1.39 19.91 10.96
C ILE A 22 -0.84 20.81 12.06
N ASP A 23 -0.28 20.21 13.10
CA ASP A 23 0.56 20.92 14.05
C ASP A 23 2.02 20.82 13.61
N ASN A 24 2.57 21.98 13.19
CA ASN A 24 3.99 22.29 13.13
C ASN A 24 4.81 21.70 11.94
N LEU A 25 4.62 22.28 10.75
CA LEU A 25 5.45 22.10 9.55
C LEU A 25 6.91 22.51 9.78
N ASN A 26 7.76 21.54 10.12
CA ASN A 26 9.21 21.64 9.95
C ASN A 26 9.71 20.55 8.99
N SER A 27 10.38 20.98 7.92
CA SER A 27 11.25 20.20 7.01
C SER A 27 10.60 19.34 5.92
N SER A 28 11.17 19.42 4.71
CA SER A 28 10.75 18.69 3.50
C SER A 28 10.80 17.17 3.60
N LEU A 29 11.52 16.62 4.58
CA LEU A 29 11.72 15.18 4.77
C LEU A 29 10.43 14.44 5.17
N ASP A 30 9.53 15.10 5.90
CA ASP A 30 8.28 14.46 6.36
C ASP A 30 7.25 14.30 5.23
N LYS A 31 7.32 15.11 4.17
CA LYS A 31 6.41 15.00 3.02
C LYS A 31 6.81 13.86 2.08
N ASP A 32 8.11 13.70 1.86
CA ASP A 32 8.64 12.61 1.04
C ASP A 32 8.38 11.26 1.71
N SER A 33 8.49 11.19 3.05
CA SER A 33 8.13 9.98 3.81
C SER A 33 6.66 9.59 3.63
N LEU A 34 5.72 10.53 3.78
CA LEU A 34 4.29 10.25 3.61
C LEU A 34 3.92 9.87 2.16
N TYR A 35 4.60 10.45 1.18
CA TYR A 35 4.40 10.10 -0.22
C TYR A 35 4.83 8.66 -0.52
N TYR A 36 6.01 8.25 -0.03
CA TYR A 36 6.50 6.90 -0.22
C TYR A 36 5.68 5.86 0.57
N ASP A 37 5.22 6.19 1.77
CA ASP A 37 4.31 5.32 2.53
C ASP A 37 3.01 5.07 1.75
N TYR A 38 2.42 6.11 1.15
CA TYR A 38 1.23 5.97 0.31
C TYR A 38 1.46 5.06 -0.92
N ILE A 39 2.60 5.22 -1.61
CA ILE A 39 2.95 4.34 -2.74
C ILE A 39 3.17 2.90 -2.26
N ILE A 40 3.86 2.69 -1.14
CA ILE A 40 4.09 1.37 -0.56
C ILE A 40 2.76 0.67 -0.24
N GLU A 41 1.82 1.36 0.41
CA GLU A 41 0.51 0.81 0.75
C GLU A 41 -0.24 0.36 -0.51
N MET A 42 -0.29 1.22 -1.54
CA MET A 42 -0.94 0.90 -2.81
C MET A 42 -0.31 -0.34 -3.49
N LEU A 43 1.03 -0.40 -3.52
CA LEU A 43 1.75 -1.53 -4.13
C LEU A 43 1.54 -2.83 -3.35
N VAL A 44 1.52 -2.77 -2.02
CA VAL A 44 1.25 -3.95 -1.18
C VAL A 44 -0.17 -4.46 -1.42
N GLU A 45 -1.17 -3.60 -1.49
CA GLU A 45 -2.55 -4.00 -1.78
C GLU A 45 -2.67 -4.65 -3.16
N GLU A 46 -2.12 -4.02 -4.21
CA GLU A 46 -2.17 -4.58 -5.56
C GLU A 46 -1.41 -5.91 -5.69
N LEU A 47 -0.25 -6.04 -5.05
CA LEU A 47 0.48 -7.31 -5.05
C LEU A 47 -0.32 -8.39 -4.32
N LYS A 48 -0.96 -8.10 -3.19
CA LYS A 48 -1.79 -9.07 -2.48
C LYS A 48 -2.99 -9.52 -3.32
N GLU A 49 -3.62 -8.61 -4.05
CA GLU A 49 -4.73 -8.93 -4.96
C GLU A 49 -4.29 -9.78 -6.16
N LYS A 50 -3.13 -9.43 -6.77
CA LYS A 50 -2.68 -10.06 -8.02
C LYS A 50 -1.89 -11.35 -7.83
N SER A 51 -1.20 -11.51 -6.71
CA SER A 51 -0.21 -12.59 -6.53
C SER A 51 -0.62 -13.71 -5.58
N GLY A 52 -1.79 -13.62 -4.95
CA GLY A 52 -2.28 -14.66 -4.05
C GLY A 52 -1.44 -14.84 -2.78
N VAL A 53 -0.52 -13.91 -2.49
CA VAL A 53 0.34 -13.95 -1.31
C VAL A 53 -0.46 -13.64 -0.05
N ALA A 54 -0.13 -14.30 1.06
CA ALA A 54 -0.82 -14.07 2.34
C ALA A 54 -0.50 -12.67 2.88
N ASP A 55 0.76 -12.26 2.75
CA ASP A 55 1.20 -10.94 3.13
C ASP A 55 2.37 -10.46 2.26
N CYS A 56 2.53 -9.14 2.16
CA CYS A 56 3.59 -8.50 1.40
C CYS A 56 4.03 -7.23 2.14
N LYS A 57 5.34 -7.00 2.19
CA LYS A 57 5.94 -5.79 2.77
C LYS A 57 6.97 -5.25 1.80
N ILE A 58 6.87 -3.96 1.51
CA ILE A 58 7.85 -3.25 0.68
C ILE A 58 8.57 -2.23 1.54
N ARG A 59 9.88 -2.17 1.43
CA ARG A 59 10.72 -1.12 2.03
C ARG A 59 11.49 -0.42 0.93
N ILE A 60 11.35 0.89 0.87
CA ILE A 60 12.03 1.73 -0.11
C ILE A 60 13.22 2.41 0.57
N ASN A 61 14.39 2.33 -0.05
CA ASN A 61 15.54 3.11 0.31
C ASN A 61 15.66 4.30 -0.64
N TYR A 62 15.61 5.51 -0.10
CA TYR A 62 15.63 6.74 -0.88
C TYR A 62 16.59 7.76 -0.26
N SER A 63 17.13 8.66 -1.08
CA SER A 63 18.01 9.73 -0.63
C SER A 63 17.78 10.97 -1.49
N ASN A 64 17.69 12.14 -0.86
CA ASN A 64 17.45 13.41 -1.55
C ASN A 64 16.23 13.42 -2.48
N GLY A 65 15.20 12.65 -2.15
CA GLY A 65 13.98 12.54 -2.95
C GLY A 65 14.05 11.51 -4.08
N ASP A 66 15.19 10.86 -4.31
CA ASP A 66 15.34 9.81 -5.32
C ASP A 66 15.31 8.42 -4.69
N ILE A 67 14.55 7.49 -5.29
CA ILE A 67 14.55 6.08 -4.89
C ILE A 67 15.83 5.42 -5.39
N LEU A 68 16.55 4.76 -4.48
CA LEU A 68 17.80 4.07 -4.79
C LEU A 68 17.58 2.56 -4.96
N SER A 69 16.79 1.95 -4.07
CA SER A 69 16.51 0.52 -4.07
C SER A 69 15.24 0.18 -3.31
N ALA A 70 14.72 -1.03 -3.53
CA ALA A 70 13.56 -1.55 -2.81
C ALA A 70 13.80 -2.99 -2.34
N ASN A 71 13.21 -3.33 -1.20
CA ASN A 71 13.18 -4.70 -0.68
C ASN A 71 11.73 -5.13 -0.55
N ILE A 72 11.40 -6.27 -1.15
CA ILE A 72 10.08 -6.88 -1.11
C ILE A 72 10.20 -8.15 -0.28
N SER A 73 9.40 -8.25 0.78
CA SER A 73 9.29 -9.46 1.60
C SER A 73 7.88 -10.02 1.46
N VAL A 74 7.78 -11.26 1.01
CA VAL A 74 6.52 -11.93 0.69
C VAL A 74 6.33 -13.11 1.62
N VAL A 75 5.12 -13.24 2.16
CA VAL A 75 4.65 -14.44 2.87
C VAL A 75 3.79 -15.22 1.90
N ALA A 76 4.23 -16.41 1.52
CA ALA A 76 3.52 -17.25 0.55
C ALA A 76 2.10 -17.58 1.04
N GLY A 77 1.12 -17.47 0.14
CA GLY A 77 -0.26 -17.89 0.39
C GLY A 77 -0.44 -19.39 0.24
N ALA A 78 -1.57 -19.91 0.73
CA ALA A 78 -1.95 -21.31 0.56
C ALA A 78 -2.42 -21.64 -0.87
N ASP A 79 -2.75 -20.60 -1.66
CA ASP A 79 -3.21 -20.74 -3.04
C ASP A 79 -2.03 -20.73 -4.02
N GLU A 80 -2.00 -21.69 -4.94
CA GLU A 80 -0.95 -21.87 -5.96
C GLU A 80 -0.95 -20.79 -7.06
N ASN A 81 -1.75 -19.73 -6.90
CA ASN A 81 -1.90 -18.65 -7.88
C ASN A 81 -0.73 -17.67 -7.77
N ASN A 82 0.49 -18.19 -7.88
CA ASN A 82 1.72 -17.44 -7.78
C ASN A 82 1.94 -16.65 -9.07
N ILE A 83 1.79 -15.33 -8.99
CA ILE A 83 2.41 -14.47 -10.01
C ILE A 83 3.91 -14.79 -10.03
N SER A 84 4.55 -14.73 -11.20
CA SER A 84 5.98 -15.02 -11.28
C SER A 84 6.75 -13.99 -10.45
N GLU A 85 7.84 -14.41 -9.79
CA GLU A 85 8.83 -13.49 -9.19
C GLU A 85 9.20 -12.37 -10.17
N THR A 86 9.35 -12.71 -11.45
CA THR A 86 9.64 -11.74 -12.51
C THR A 86 8.54 -10.69 -12.68
N ASP A 87 7.27 -11.08 -12.58
CA ASP A 87 6.13 -10.16 -12.71
C ASP A 87 6.03 -9.21 -11.50
N MET A 88 6.33 -9.71 -10.29
CA MET A 88 6.38 -8.85 -9.09
C MET A 88 7.49 -7.80 -9.20
N LEU A 89 8.69 -8.23 -9.58
CA LEU A 89 9.85 -7.36 -9.72
C LEU A 89 9.62 -6.30 -10.81
N ASP A 90 9.09 -6.70 -11.96
CA ASP A 90 8.79 -5.79 -13.06
C ASP A 90 7.72 -4.76 -12.68
N TYR A 91 6.65 -5.19 -11.99
CA TYR A 91 5.60 -4.30 -11.52
C TYR A 91 6.13 -3.24 -10.54
N VAL A 92 6.91 -3.65 -9.53
CA VAL A 92 7.50 -2.71 -8.56
C VAL A 92 8.54 -1.81 -9.23
N SER A 93 9.33 -2.33 -10.18
CA SER A 93 10.27 -1.54 -10.98
C SER A 93 9.59 -0.43 -11.75
N GLN A 94 8.49 -0.73 -12.44
CA GLN A 94 7.71 0.26 -13.18
C GLN A 94 7.08 1.31 -12.25
N ALA A 95 6.54 0.89 -11.10
CA ALA A 95 5.89 1.81 -10.18
C ALA A 95 6.87 2.76 -9.47
N LEU A 96 8.06 2.26 -9.11
CA LEU A 96 9.08 3.03 -8.40
C LEU A 96 10.06 3.74 -9.34
N GLY A 97 10.02 3.44 -10.64
CA GLY A 97 10.93 4.05 -11.62
C GLY A 97 12.39 3.65 -11.44
N ILE A 98 12.66 2.49 -10.83
CA ILE A 98 14.01 1.95 -10.60
C ILE A 98 14.19 0.64 -11.36
N PRO A 99 15.43 0.28 -11.77
CA PRO A 99 15.65 -0.98 -12.48
C PRO A 99 15.43 -2.18 -11.54
N THR A 100 15.00 -3.31 -12.10
CA THR A 100 14.73 -4.56 -11.34
C THR A 100 15.95 -5.08 -10.59
N GLU A 101 17.17 -4.80 -11.07
CA GLU A 101 18.44 -5.14 -10.39
C GLU A 101 18.64 -4.42 -9.05
N ASN A 102 17.91 -3.32 -8.80
CA ASN A 102 17.91 -2.59 -7.54
C ASN A 102 16.77 -3.03 -6.61
N ILE A 103 16.07 -4.12 -6.95
CA ILE A 103 14.95 -4.66 -6.19
C ILE A 103 15.31 -6.06 -5.71
N GLU A 104 15.25 -6.26 -4.40
CA GLU A 104 15.50 -7.57 -3.79
C GLU A 104 14.16 -8.18 -3.34
N LEU A 105 13.88 -9.41 -3.80
CA LEU A 105 12.74 -10.20 -3.36
C LEU A 105 13.19 -11.28 -2.37
N SER A 106 12.48 -11.38 -1.26
CA SER A 106 12.71 -12.40 -0.24
C SER A 106 11.39 -13.02 0.23
N TYR A 107 11.45 -14.28 0.61
CA TYR A 107 10.31 -15.07 1.10
C TYR A 107 10.50 -15.37 2.58
N ASP A 108 9.46 -15.15 3.38
CA ASP A 108 9.41 -15.45 4.82
C ASP A 108 8.66 -16.77 5.08
#